data_AF-A0A3P9HXP7-F1
#
_entry.id   AF-A0A3P9HXP7-F1
#
_cell.length_a   1.000
_cell.length_b   1.000
_cell.length_c   1.000
_cell.angle_alpha   90.00
_cell.angle_beta   90.00
_cell.angle_gamma   90.00
#
_symmetry.space_group_name_H-M   'P 1'
#
loop_
_entity.id
_entity.type
_entity.pdbx_description
1 polymer ?
#
loop_
_entity_poly.entity_id
_entity_poly.type
_entity_poly.pdbx_seq_one_letter_code
_entity_poly.pdbx_strand_id
1 'polypeptide(L)'
;WHYTELPNVKYMLQNLRKEIISFKALHISQNITVKVIQRFKIDGSATIFQRPTTVKSKTGVISSHDTIRRTLQMKGMHGYRPPRKPLLKPMHKKARLGFARAHAEKDEDYWDPRLWNNEIKIPRKIFGTNGFKTVWHCKGEDIKEKYLVPTVKHGGGSVFMWGCRSIAGVGELHFIDGIMN
;
A
#
# COMPACT_ATOMS: atom_id res chain seq x y z
N TRP A 1 -54.50 -32.89 18.93
CA TRP A 1 -53.32 -32.38 18.20
C TRP A 1 -52.65 -31.32 19.05
N HIS A 2 -51.31 -31.33 19.07
CA HIS A 2 -50.36 -30.36 19.64
C HIS A 2 -49.44 -30.95 20.74
N TYR A 3 -48.47 -31.75 20.28
CA TYR A 3 -47.19 -31.84 20.96
C TYR A 3 -46.42 -30.55 20.67
N THR A 4 -46.05 -29.82 21.73
CA THR A 4 -45.09 -28.72 21.67
C THR A 4 -43.70 -29.30 21.41
N GLU A 5 -43.16 -29.05 20.22
CA GLU A 5 -41.80 -29.46 19.84
C GLU A 5 -40.77 -28.75 20.73
N LEU A 6 -40.02 -29.54 21.52
CA LEU A 6 -38.82 -29.07 22.19
C LEU A 6 -37.80 -28.64 21.12
N PRO A 7 -37.09 -27.50 21.29
CA PRO A 7 -36.06 -27.07 20.36
C PRO A 7 -35.03 -28.17 20.18
N ASN A 8 -34.89 -28.63 18.93
CA ASN A 8 -34.03 -29.72 18.53
C ASN A 8 -32.64 -29.58 19.18
N VAL A 9 -32.35 -30.42 20.18
CA VAL A 9 -31.13 -30.39 21.01
C VAL A 9 -29.86 -30.39 20.14
N LYS A 10 -29.94 -30.99 18.94
CA LYS A 10 -28.86 -30.99 17.95
C LYS A 10 -28.54 -29.60 17.41
N TYR A 11 -29.54 -28.75 17.22
CA TYR A 11 -29.39 -27.37 16.77
C TYR A 11 -28.75 -26.49 17.87
N MET A 12 -29.22 -26.65 19.11
CA MET A 12 -28.64 -25.96 20.28
C MET A 12 -27.19 -26.37 20.52
N LEU A 13 -26.87 -27.66 20.43
CA LEU A 13 -25.50 -28.17 20.54
C LEU A 13 -24.60 -27.71 19.38
N GLN A 14 -25.14 -27.57 18.17
CA GLN A 14 -24.39 -27.00 17.04
C GLN A 14 -24.10 -25.51 17.25
N ASN A 15 -25.05 -24.74 17.75
CA ASN A 15 -24.83 -23.33 18.05
C ASN A 15 -23.87 -23.13 19.22
N LEU A 16 -24.00 -23.88 20.31
CA LEU A 16 -23.03 -23.88 21.41
C LEU A 16 -21.65 -24.32 20.96
N ARG A 17 -21.53 -25.34 20.09
CA ARG A 17 -20.22 -25.73 19.51
C ARG A 17 -19.64 -24.62 18.64
N LYS A 18 -20.45 -23.94 17.82
CA LYS A 18 -20.02 -22.79 17.01
C LYS A 18 -19.58 -21.61 17.88
N GLU A 19 -20.31 -21.32 18.96
CA GLU A 19 -19.96 -20.29 19.93
C GLU A 19 -18.71 -20.64 20.73
N ILE A 20 -18.56 -21.89 21.17
CA ILE A 20 -17.36 -22.38 21.88
C ILE A 20 -16.16 -22.40 20.94
N ILE A 21 -16.31 -22.77 19.67
CA ILE A 21 -15.24 -22.70 18.66
C ILE A 21 -14.90 -21.24 18.37
N SER A 22 -15.89 -20.35 18.30
CA SER A 22 -15.69 -18.89 18.20
C SER A 22 -14.91 -18.34 19.40
N PHE A 23 -15.30 -18.70 20.63
CA PHE A 23 -14.64 -18.31 21.88
C PHE A 23 -13.23 -18.88 22.02
N LYS A 24 -13.01 -20.15 21.66
CA LYS A 24 -11.68 -20.80 21.64
C LYS A 24 -10.79 -20.24 20.54
N ALA A 25 -11.34 -19.84 19.39
CA ALA A 25 -10.61 -19.13 18.34
C ALA A 25 -10.33 -17.65 18.70
N LEU A 26 -11.10 -17.06 19.62
CA LEU A 26 -10.94 -15.69 20.10
C LEU A 26 -9.90 -15.53 21.21
N HIS A 27 -9.36 -16.61 21.79
CA HIS A 27 -8.44 -16.53 22.91
C HIS A 27 -6.98 -16.26 22.49
N ILE A 28 -6.79 -15.36 21.53
CA ILE A 28 -5.58 -14.56 21.49
C ILE A 28 -5.79 -13.50 22.58
N SER A 29 -5.03 -13.58 23.68
CA SER A 29 -5.05 -12.55 24.73
C SER A 29 -5.02 -11.17 24.08
N GLN A 30 -5.87 -10.24 24.53
CA GLN A 30 -5.92 -8.87 24.02
C GLN A 30 -4.50 -8.23 23.97
N ASN A 31 -3.62 -8.63 24.89
CA ASN A 31 -2.22 -8.21 24.92
C ASN A 31 -1.41 -8.69 23.70
N ILE A 32 -1.66 -9.88 23.19
CA ILE A 32 -1.02 -10.40 21.97
C ILE A 32 -1.52 -9.62 20.75
N THR A 33 -2.81 -9.37 20.66
CA THR A 33 -3.41 -8.55 19.59
C THR A 33 -2.80 -7.15 19.57
N VAL A 34 -2.66 -6.50 20.73
CA VAL A 34 -2.03 -5.18 20.85
C VAL A 34 -0.56 -5.22 20.42
N LYS A 35 0.20 -6.23 20.85
CA LYS A 35 1.61 -6.41 20.44
C LYS A 35 1.77 -6.61 18.93
N VAL A 36 0.89 -7.40 18.32
CA VAL A 36 0.88 -7.62 16.86
C VAL A 36 0.60 -6.30 16.13
N ILE A 37 -0.41 -5.53 16.55
CA ILE A 37 -0.77 -4.25 15.93
C ILE A 37 0.33 -3.20 16.08
N GLN A 38 0.90 -3.05 17.28
CA GLN A 38 2.02 -2.14 17.52
C GLN A 38 3.19 -2.46 16.58
N ARG A 39 3.46 -3.75 16.32
CA ARG A 39 4.53 -4.14 15.40
C ARG A 39 4.21 -3.79 13.94
N PHE A 40 2.99 -4.04 13.47
CA PHE A 40 2.59 -3.64 12.11
C PHE A 40 2.66 -2.11 11.92
N LYS A 41 2.41 -1.33 12.97
CA LYS A 41 2.58 0.13 12.94
C LYS A 41 4.05 0.58 12.80
N ILE A 42 4.98 -0.17 13.40
CA ILE A 42 6.43 0.08 13.37
C ILE A 42 7.06 -0.36 12.04
N ASP A 43 6.76 -1.58 11.59
CA ASP A 43 7.47 -2.19 10.45
C ASP A 43 7.01 -1.64 9.09
N GLY A 44 5.82 -1.05 8.99
CA GLY A 44 5.37 -0.22 7.86
C GLY A 44 5.28 -0.91 6.48
N SER A 45 5.83 -2.10 6.28
CA SER A 45 6.08 -2.67 4.94
C SER A 45 5.92 -4.20 4.85
N ALA A 46 5.48 -4.87 5.92
CA ALA A 46 5.39 -6.33 5.90
C ALA A 46 4.18 -6.80 5.07
N THR A 47 4.46 -7.36 3.88
CA THR A 47 3.53 -8.24 3.17
C THR A 47 3.12 -9.36 4.13
N ILE A 48 1.85 -9.78 4.19
CA ILE A 48 1.35 -10.87 5.07
C ILE A 48 2.21 -12.15 5.00
N PHE A 49 2.93 -12.34 3.89
CA PHE A 49 3.88 -13.42 3.68
C PHE A 49 5.10 -13.38 4.63
N GLN A 50 5.31 -12.30 5.37
CA GLN A 50 6.21 -12.24 6.52
C GLN A 50 5.37 -12.09 7.80
N ARG A 51 5.23 -13.05 8.72
CA ARG A 51 5.68 -14.44 8.83
C ARG A 51 5.02 -14.91 10.16
N PRO A 52 4.18 -15.95 10.19
CA PRO A 52 3.73 -16.60 11.44
C PRO A 52 4.89 -16.91 12.39
N THR A 53 6.08 -17.16 11.82
CA THR A 53 7.36 -17.34 12.51
C THR A 53 7.87 -16.09 13.26
N THR A 54 7.68 -14.88 12.74
CA THR A 54 8.02 -13.62 13.45
C THR A 54 7.02 -13.29 14.56
N VAL A 55 5.76 -13.69 14.40
CA VAL A 55 4.78 -13.59 15.50
C VAL A 55 5.18 -14.59 16.59
N LYS A 56 5.41 -15.86 16.23
CA LYS A 56 5.83 -16.93 17.14
C LYS A 56 7.07 -16.57 17.96
N SER A 57 8.13 -16.04 17.34
CA SER A 57 9.38 -15.74 18.05
C SER A 57 9.27 -14.64 19.10
N LYS A 58 8.26 -13.75 19.02
CA LYS A 58 8.12 -12.60 19.92
C LYS A 58 6.94 -12.68 20.87
N THR A 59 5.86 -13.35 20.47
CA THR A 59 4.67 -13.54 21.33
C THR A 59 4.64 -14.92 21.96
N GLY A 60 5.49 -15.85 21.51
CA GLY A 60 5.43 -17.27 21.88
C GLY A 60 4.26 -18.02 21.25
N VAL A 61 3.37 -17.32 20.52
CA VAL A 61 2.11 -17.88 20.03
C VAL A 61 2.20 -18.19 18.54
N ILE A 62 2.01 -19.47 18.22
CA ILE A 62 1.84 -19.94 16.85
C ILE A 62 0.45 -19.48 16.38
N SER A 63 0.41 -18.53 15.47
CA SER A 63 -0.83 -17.99 14.91
C SER A 63 -0.92 -18.29 13.43
N SER A 64 -2.09 -18.73 12.95
CA SER A 64 -2.33 -18.89 11.52
C SER A 64 -2.35 -17.54 10.81
N HIS A 65 -2.04 -17.53 9.50
CA HIS A 65 -2.17 -16.33 8.67
C HIS A 65 -3.58 -15.74 8.71
N ASP A 66 -4.61 -16.58 8.72
CA ASP A 66 -6.00 -16.14 8.73
C ASP A 66 -6.39 -15.50 10.06
N THR A 67 -5.89 -16.03 11.16
CA THR A 67 -6.13 -15.44 12.49
C THR A 67 -5.49 -14.05 12.57
N ILE A 68 -4.27 -13.88 12.05
CA ILE A 68 -3.60 -12.57 11.99
C ILE A 68 -4.40 -11.60 11.10
N ARG A 69 -4.83 -12.05 9.90
CA ARG A 69 -5.60 -11.23 8.96
C ARG A 69 -6.93 -10.76 9.57
N ARG A 70 -7.71 -11.68 10.15
CA ARG A 70 -8.99 -11.36 10.79
C ARG A 70 -8.80 -10.37 11.94
N THR A 71 -7.76 -10.58 12.76
CA THR A 71 -7.45 -9.69 13.88
C THR A 71 -7.11 -8.27 13.42
N LEU A 72 -6.34 -8.13 12.34
CA LEU A 72 -6.02 -6.84 11.73
C LEU A 72 -7.27 -6.16 11.15
N GLN A 73 -8.10 -6.91 10.45
CA GLN A 73 -9.36 -6.40 9.86
C GLN A 73 -10.36 -5.95 10.93
N MET A 74 -10.52 -6.70 12.02
CA MET A 74 -11.34 -6.30 13.17
C MET A 74 -10.88 -4.96 13.79
N LYS A 75 -9.61 -4.60 13.59
CA LYS A 75 -9.02 -3.34 14.07
C LYS A 75 -8.95 -2.26 12.99
N GLY A 76 -9.61 -2.47 11.85
CA GLY A 76 -9.70 -1.51 10.74
C GLY A 76 -8.43 -1.43 9.87
N MET A 77 -7.50 -2.39 9.99
CA MET A 77 -6.30 -2.45 9.16
C MET A 77 -6.54 -3.36 7.96
N HIS A 78 -6.21 -2.86 6.77
CA HIS A 78 -6.35 -3.60 5.53
C HIS A 78 -5.04 -3.58 4.74
N GLY A 79 -4.85 -4.60 3.91
CA GLY A 79 -3.72 -4.69 3.00
C GLY A 79 -3.99 -3.89 1.73
N TYR A 80 -3.11 -2.94 1.44
CA TYR A 80 -3.14 -2.11 0.23
C TYR A 80 -1.86 -2.27 -0.57
N ARG A 81 -1.94 -1.96 -1.87
CA ARG A 81 -0.76 -1.80 -2.70
C ARG A 81 -0.13 -0.44 -2.35
N PRO A 82 1.15 -0.40 -1.93
CA PRO A 82 1.76 0.86 -1.55
C PRO A 82 1.88 1.79 -2.76
N PRO A 83 1.59 3.09 -2.60
CA PRO A 83 1.81 4.05 -3.66
C PRO A 83 3.30 4.16 -3.99
N ARG A 84 3.62 4.24 -5.27
CA ARG A 84 4.98 4.50 -5.76
C ARG A 84 5.16 6.00 -5.92
N LYS A 85 6.04 6.61 -5.12
CA LYS A 85 6.27 8.06 -5.13
C LYS A 85 7.77 8.36 -5.00
N PRO A 86 8.26 9.45 -5.62
CA PRO A 86 9.61 9.92 -5.38
C PRO A 86 9.71 10.49 -3.95
N LEU A 87 10.84 10.25 -3.30
CA LEU A 87 11.13 10.89 -2.02
C LEU A 87 11.49 12.35 -2.25
N LEU A 88 10.68 13.26 -1.68
CA LEU A 88 10.88 14.70 -1.80
C LEU A 88 11.45 15.27 -0.51
N LYS A 89 12.54 16.03 -0.63
CA LYS A 89 13.09 16.83 0.47
C LYS A 89 12.07 17.90 0.91
N PRO A 90 12.07 18.34 2.18
CA PRO A 90 11.16 19.37 2.67
C PRO A 90 11.18 20.66 1.82
N MET A 91 12.36 21.07 1.37
CA MET A 91 12.52 22.24 0.49
C MET A 91 11.77 22.07 -0.84
N HIS A 92 11.82 20.88 -1.46
CA HIS A 92 11.09 20.59 -2.69
C HIS A 92 9.57 20.58 -2.46
N LYS A 93 9.11 20.07 -1.30
CA LYS A 93 7.68 20.11 -0.93
C LYS A 93 7.20 21.56 -0.81
N LYS A 94 7.97 22.43 -0.15
CA LYS A 94 7.67 23.87 -0.01
C LYS A 94 7.64 24.56 -1.38
N ALA A 95 8.65 24.35 -2.21
CA ALA A 95 8.72 24.95 -3.54
C ALA A 95 7.54 24.52 -4.43
N ARG A 96 7.21 23.22 -4.44
CA ARG A 96 6.06 22.69 -5.19
C ARG A 96 4.74 23.26 -4.69
N LEU A 97 4.58 23.41 -3.38
CA LEU A 97 3.37 24.02 -2.80
C LEU A 97 3.25 25.50 -3.16
N GLY A 98 4.36 26.25 -3.11
CA GLY A 98 4.40 27.64 -3.53
C GLY A 98 4.04 27.81 -5.01
N PHE A 99 4.62 26.97 -5.86
CA PHE A 99 4.29 26.92 -7.29
C PHE A 99 2.80 26.62 -7.50
N ALA A 100 2.26 25.58 -6.86
CA ALA A 100 0.86 25.20 -7.00
C ALA A 100 -0.09 26.33 -6.58
N ARG A 101 0.19 27.02 -5.48
CA ARG A 101 -0.61 28.16 -5.02
C ARG A 101 -0.55 29.35 -5.97
N ALA A 102 0.66 29.70 -6.43
CA ALA A 102 0.85 30.83 -7.35
C ALA A 102 0.16 30.63 -8.71
N HIS A 103 -0.12 29.39 -9.08
CA HIS A 103 -0.71 29.02 -10.37
C HIS A 103 -2.11 28.40 -10.26
N ALA A 104 -2.74 28.38 -9.07
CA ALA A 104 -4.01 27.71 -8.84
C ALA A 104 -5.19 28.37 -9.56
N GLU A 105 -5.14 29.68 -9.73
CA GLU A 105 -6.20 30.50 -10.34
C GLU A 105 -5.88 30.89 -11.79
N LYS A 106 -4.87 30.26 -12.39
CA LYS A 106 -4.50 30.53 -13.79
C LYS A 106 -5.49 29.84 -14.72
N ASP A 107 -5.93 30.58 -15.73
CA ASP A 107 -6.88 30.18 -16.76
C ASP A 107 -6.22 29.38 -17.88
N GLU A 108 -7.04 28.87 -18.80
CA GLU A 108 -6.60 28.10 -19.97
C GLU A 108 -5.68 28.95 -20.87
N ASP A 109 -5.99 30.24 -21.06
CA ASP A 109 -5.18 31.18 -21.84
C ASP A 109 -3.72 31.28 -21.33
N TYR A 110 -3.51 31.13 -20.03
CA TYR A 110 -2.17 31.09 -19.44
C TYR A 110 -1.43 29.75 -19.69
N TRP A 111 -2.17 28.63 -19.76
CA TRP A 111 -1.60 27.28 -19.88
C TRP A 111 -1.43 26.82 -21.32
N ASP A 112 -2.34 27.19 -22.22
CA ASP A 112 -2.42 26.76 -23.61
C ASP A 112 -1.18 27.06 -24.45
N PRO A 113 -0.57 28.27 -24.39
CA PRO A 113 0.62 28.56 -25.19
C PRO A 113 1.88 27.89 -24.65
N ARG A 114 1.84 27.18 -23.52
CA ARG A 114 3.04 26.62 -22.90
C ARG A 114 3.46 25.32 -23.55
N LEU A 115 4.74 25.27 -23.91
CA LEU A 115 5.40 24.04 -24.31
C LEU A 115 6.01 23.35 -23.09
N TRP A 116 5.55 22.14 -22.82
CA TRP A 116 6.06 21.29 -21.75
C TRP A 116 7.09 20.33 -22.32
N ASN A 117 8.34 20.42 -21.88
CA ASN A 117 9.36 19.43 -22.22
C ASN A 117 9.65 18.52 -21.03
N ASN A 118 10.07 17.29 -21.32
CA ASN A 118 10.56 16.39 -20.29
C ASN A 118 11.48 15.32 -20.89
N GLU A 119 12.36 14.79 -20.05
CA GLU A 119 13.14 13.60 -20.35
C GLU A 119 12.49 12.36 -19.75
N ILE A 120 12.26 11.37 -20.61
CA ILE A 120 11.71 10.08 -20.22
C ILE A 120 12.83 9.06 -20.28
N LYS A 121 13.23 8.58 -19.11
CA LYS A 121 14.05 7.37 -18.97
C LYS A 121 13.16 6.14 -19.08
N ILE A 122 13.25 5.40 -20.19
CA ILE A 122 12.60 4.12 -20.38
C ILE A 122 13.58 3.02 -19.95
N PRO A 123 13.33 2.34 -18.80
CA PRO A 123 14.21 1.28 -18.36
C PRO A 123 14.07 0.07 -19.30
N ARG A 124 15.20 -0.49 -19.74
CA ARG A 124 15.25 -1.76 -20.48
C ARG A 124 15.03 -2.91 -19.50
N LYS A 125 13.82 -3.05 -18.97
CA LYS A 125 13.45 -4.19 -18.12
C LYS A 125 13.17 -5.40 -19.00
N ILE A 126 14.21 -6.19 -19.26
CA ILE A 126 14.07 -7.50 -19.93
C ILE A 126 13.69 -8.59 -18.91
N PHE A 127 14.05 -8.50 -17.62
CA PHE A 127 13.59 -9.48 -16.62
C PHE A 127 13.43 -8.88 -15.21
N GLY A 128 12.36 -9.25 -14.49
CA GLY A 128 12.20 -9.02 -13.05
C GLY A 128 11.04 -8.10 -12.65
N THR A 129 9.85 -8.67 -12.49
CA THR A 129 8.84 -8.09 -11.61
C THR A 129 9.30 -8.28 -10.17
N ASN A 130 9.77 -7.18 -9.53
CA ASN A 130 9.85 -7.15 -8.07
C ASN A 130 8.44 -7.49 -7.55
N GLY A 131 8.33 -8.60 -6.80
CA GLY A 131 7.06 -9.15 -6.34
C GLY A 131 6.16 -8.08 -5.71
N PHE A 132 4.85 -8.28 -5.84
CA PHE A 132 3.86 -7.36 -5.27
C PHE A 132 4.09 -7.20 -3.76
N LYS A 133 4.53 -6.01 -3.33
CA LYS A 133 4.57 -5.64 -1.91
C LYS A 133 3.17 -5.21 -1.49
N THR A 134 2.70 -5.70 -0.35
CA THR A 134 1.43 -5.29 0.26
C THR A 134 1.73 -4.64 1.60
N VAL A 135 1.15 -3.48 1.86
CA VAL A 135 1.33 -2.72 3.09
C VAL A 135 0.02 -2.68 3.87
N TRP A 136 0.09 -2.88 5.18
CA TRP A 136 -1.08 -2.91 6.07
C TRP A 136 -1.20 -1.61 6.85
N HIS A 137 -2.29 -0.87 6.64
CA HIS A 137 -2.55 0.40 7.33
C HIS A 137 -4.06 0.69 7.45
N CYS A 138 -4.40 1.69 8.27
CA CYS A 138 -5.77 2.19 8.37
C CYS A 138 -6.09 3.11 7.19
N LYS A 139 -7.37 3.26 6.84
CA LYS A 139 -7.80 4.16 5.77
C LYS A 139 -7.30 5.59 6.03
N GLY A 140 -6.78 6.26 4.99
CA GLY A 140 -6.26 7.64 5.06
C GLY A 140 -4.80 7.78 5.51
N GLU A 141 -4.12 6.68 5.83
CA GLU A 141 -2.70 6.71 6.17
C GLU A 141 -1.78 6.48 4.97
N ASP A 142 -2.30 6.16 3.79
CA ASP A 142 -1.59 5.75 2.57
C ASP A 142 -0.51 6.73 2.09
N ILE A 143 -0.64 8.02 2.42
CA ILE A 143 0.31 9.07 2.03
C ILE A 143 1.51 9.16 2.99
N LYS A 144 1.47 8.49 4.15
CA LYS A 144 2.59 8.50 5.10
C LYS A 144 3.81 7.82 4.48
N GLU A 145 4.98 8.44 4.62
CA GLU A 145 6.23 8.00 3.98
C GLU A 145 6.58 6.52 4.27
N LYS A 146 6.27 6.04 5.47
CA LYS A 146 6.44 4.63 5.88
C LYS A 146 5.65 3.61 5.04
N TYR A 147 4.59 4.05 4.34
CA TYR A 147 3.73 3.22 3.51
C TYR A 147 3.94 3.45 2.01
N LEU A 148 4.86 4.35 1.65
CA LEU A 148 5.24 4.62 0.26
C LEU A 148 6.39 3.70 -0.15
N VAL A 149 6.35 3.23 -1.40
CA VAL A 149 7.52 2.61 -2.03
C VAL A 149 8.28 3.70 -2.76
N PRO A 150 9.53 4.02 -2.33
CA PRO A 150 10.33 5.02 -3.03
C PRO A 150 10.62 4.54 -4.45
N THR A 151 10.32 5.38 -5.43
CA THR A 151 10.72 5.14 -6.82
C THR A 151 12.14 5.62 -7.01
N VAL A 152 13.10 4.72 -6.86
CA VAL A 152 14.50 4.97 -7.22
C VAL A 152 14.76 4.33 -8.59
N LYS A 153 15.25 5.11 -9.56
CA LYS A 153 15.54 4.66 -10.93
C LYS A 153 16.98 4.16 -11.06
N HIS A 154 17.38 3.13 -10.32
CA HIS A 154 18.74 2.57 -10.39
C HIS A 154 18.79 1.20 -11.10
N GLY A 155 19.80 1.04 -11.97
CA GLY A 155 20.30 -0.24 -12.50
C GLY A 155 19.56 -0.81 -13.71
N GLY A 156 20.33 -1.30 -14.70
CA GLY A 156 19.82 -1.83 -15.96
C GLY A 156 19.82 -0.75 -17.05
N GLY A 157 20.35 -1.09 -18.24
CA GLY A 157 20.39 -0.18 -19.37
C GLY A 157 19.05 0.52 -19.59
N SER A 158 19.07 1.77 -20.03
CA SER A 158 17.87 2.56 -20.25
C SER A 158 18.04 3.39 -21.49
N VAL A 159 16.98 3.50 -22.27
CA VAL A 159 16.91 4.45 -23.37
C VAL A 159 16.37 5.75 -22.81
N PHE A 160 17.03 6.85 -23.11
CA PHE A 160 16.56 8.19 -22.81
C PHE A 160 15.89 8.76 -24.05
N MET A 161 14.76 9.42 -23.85
CA MET A 161 14.06 10.13 -24.89
C MET A 161 13.70 11.50 -24.36
N TRP A 162 13.99 12.54 -25.13
CA TRP A 162 13.50 13.89 -24.89
C TRP A 162 12.29 14.14 -25.77
N GLY A 163 11.35 14.90 -25.24
CA GLY A 163 10.20 15.31 -26.02
C GLY A 163 9.49 16.50 -25.41
N CYS A 164 8.67 17.13 -26.23
CA CYS A 164 7.82 18.23 -25.81
C CYS A 164 6.34 17.96 -26.11
N ARG A 165 5.45 18.65 -25.41
CA ARG A 165 4.01 18.56 -25.57
C ARG A 165 3.38 19.93 -25.32
N SER A 166 2.42 20.30 -26.16
CA SER A 166 1.53 21.45 -25.96
C SER A 166 0.07 20.99 -25.99
N ILE A 167 -0.87 21.94 -25.89
CA ILE A 167 -2.29 21.66 -26.08
C ILE A 167 -2.59 21.10 -27.48
N ALA A 168 -1.84 21.57 -28.50
CA ALA A 168 -2.00 21.16 -29.88
C ALA A 168 -1.54 19.71 -30.15
N GLY A 169 -0.70 19.14 -29.27
CA GLY A 169 -0.26 17.76 -29.41
C GLY A 169 1.13 17.48 -28.84
N VAL A 170 1.62 16.28 -29.13
CA VAL A 170 2.99 15.87 -28.85
C VAL A 170 3.90 16.45 -29.93
N GLY A 171 4.96 17.15 -29.53
CA GLY A 171 6.00 17.60 -30.44
C GLY A 171 6.99 16.48 -30.77
N GLU A 172 8.17 16.85 -31.26
CA GLU A 172 9.17 15.88 -31.68
C GLU A 172 9.74 15.08 -30.51
N LEU A 173 9.98 13.80 -30.75
CA LEU A 173 10.58 12.86 -29.80
C LEU A 173 11.98 12.49 -30.28
N HIS A 174 12.99 12.79 -29.47
CA HIS A 174 14.38 12.54 -29.79
C HIS A 174 14.96 11.49 -28.84
N PHE A 175 15.51 10.41 -29.42
CA PHE A 175 16.33 9.48 -28.65
C PHE A 175 17.65 10.15 -28.28
N ILE A 176 18.05 10.00 -27.02
CA ILE A 176 19.32 10.49 -26.51
C ILE A 176 20.24 9.29 -26.33
N ASP A 177 21.30 9.26 -27.14
CA ASP A 177 22.40 8.32 -27.01
C ASP A 177 23.49 8.94 -26.12
N GLY A 178 23.42 8.64 -24.81
CA GLY A 178 24.43 9.08 -23.84
C GLY A 178 23.92 10.09 -22.81
N ILE A 179 24.83 10.90 -22.27
CA ILE A 179 24.55 11.96 -21.30
C ILE A 179 24.40 13.27 -22.07
N MET A 180 23.28 13.97 -21.88
CA MET A 180 23.12 15.34 -22.40
C MET A 180 24.05 16.27 -21.62
N ASN A 181 24.89 17.02 -22.32
CA ASN A 181 25.79 18.03 -21.73
C ASN A 181 25.07 19.33 -21.43
#